data_AF-V8NAZ8-F1
#
_entry.id   AF-V8NAZ8-F1
#
_cell.length_a   1.000
_cell.length_b   1.000
_cell.length_c   1.000
_cell.angle_alpha   90.00
_cell.angle_beta   90.00
_cell.angle_gamma   90.00
#
_symmetry.space_group_name_H-M   'P 1'
#
loop_
_entity.id
_entity.type
_entity.pdbx_description
1 polymer ?
#
loop_
_entity_poly.entity_id
_entity_poly.type
_entity_poly.pdbx_seq_one_letter_code
_entity_poly.pdbx_strand_id
1 'polypeptide(L)'
;MVKHLQIQPKDLDDYIEQMERVLRCYVRRLQWLLSELDPCGPKVGGKLTPLNQFRLITCRALSLENVEALYILTDGKPDTSCNLILREIEALTKSPAVSIHTISFNCTDRVANDFLKKLAFQTGGRYHRCHGDADGQLAAHQLLSQGFKDEEDPVFPLFEGDDLKKLVEEIDKARKYLTQAKIFRKALEIHPQPICKGV
;
A
#
# COMPACT_ATOMS: atom_id res chain seq x y z
N MET A 1 17.44 35.64 5.74
CA MET A 1 17.45 35.26 7.17
C MET A 1 17.08 33.78 7.27
N VAL A 2 18.08 32.90 7.36
CA VAL A 2 17.83 31.48 7.66
C VAL A 2 17.64 31.40 9.17
N LYS A 3 16.44 31.03 9.64
CA LYS A 3 16.24 30.75 11.06
C LYS A 3 17.13 29.57 11.40
N HIS A 4 18.12 29.75 12.27
CA HIS A 4 18.87 28.64 12.82
C HIS A 4 17.88 27.74 13.58
N LEU A 5 17.61 26.56 13.01
CA LEU A 5 16.79 25.56 13.66
C LEU A 5 17.65 24.95 14.78
N GLN A 6 17.51 25.46 15.99
CA GLN A 6 18.12 24.87 17.18
C GLN A 6 17.32 23.62 17.56
N ILE A 7 17.78 22.45 17.11
CA ILE A 7 17.21 21.16 17.47
C ILE A 7 17.83 20.73 18.80
N GLN A 8 17.01 20.55 19.84
CA GLN A 8 17.49 20.02 21.10
C GLN A 8 17.62 18.50 21.03
N PRO A 9 18.49 17.88 21.84
CA PRO A 9 18.51 16.43 21.96
C PRO A 9 17.11 15.88 22.22
N LYS A 10 16.36 16.39 23.20
CA LYS A 10 15.01 15.89 23.47
C LYS A 10 14.07 15.87 22.24
N ASP A 11 14.12 16.89 21.39
CA ASP A 11 13.29 16.95 20.16
C ASP A 11 13.56 15.79 19.21
N LEU A 12 14.83 15.36 19.11
CA LEU A 12 15.20 14.18 18.32
C LEU A 12 14.74 12.86 18.97
N ASP A 13 14.54 12.82 20.30
CA ASP A 13 14.16 11.57 20.99
C ASP A 13 12.68 11.34 20.71
N ASP A 14 11.92 12.42 20.90
CA ASP A 14 10.51 12.48 20.56
C ASP A 14 10.30 12.14 19.08
N TYR A 15 11.13 12.70 18.17
CA TYR A 15 11.06 12.36 16.74
C TYR A 15 11.37 10.88 16.45
N ILE A 16 12.44 10.34 17.03
CA ILE A 16 12.82 8.92 16.87
C ILE A 16 11.67 8.02 17.37
N GLU A 17 11.11 8.31 18.55
CA GLU A 17 10.00 7.55 19.10
C GLU A 17 8.77 7.59 18.19
N GLN A 18 8.37 8.77 17.72
CA GLN A 18 7.23 8.90 16.81
C GLN A 18 7.50 8.18 15.48
N MET A 19 8.71 8.27 14.94
CA MET A 19 9.08 7.59 13.70
C MET A 19 9.00 6.06 13.86
N GLU A 20 9.50 5.50 14.95
CA GLU A 20 9.37 4.06 15.24
C GLU A 20 7.91 3.63 15.43
N ARG A 21 7.04 4.51 15.96
CA ARG A 21 5.59 4.24 16.05
C ARG A 21 4.93 4.22 14.68
N VAL A 22 5.22 5.21 13.83
CA VAL A 22 4.71 5.26 12.44
C VAL A 22 5.17 4.03 11.67
N LEU A 23 6.45 3.67 11.78
CA LEU A 23 7.02 2.51 11.12
C LEU A 23 6.35 1.20 11.57
N ARG A 24 6.08 1.03 12.87
CA ARG A 24 5.26 -0.09 13.38
C ARG A 24 3.87 -0.13 12.76
N CYS A 25 3.22 1.02 12.61
CA CYS A 25 1.89 1.10 11.99
C CYS A 25 1.93 0.66 10.52
N TYR A 26 2.92 1.11 9.75
CA TYR A 26 3.06 0.71 8.34
C TYR A 26 3.37 -0.78 8.20
N VAL A 27 4.31 -1.32 8.97
CA VAL A 27 4.65 -2.75 8.90
C VAL A 27 3.48 -3.63 9.34
N ARG A 28 2.74 -3.25 10.39
CA ARG A 28 1.51 -3.97 10.79
C ARG A 28 0.44 -3.90 9.71
N ARG A 29 0.28 -2.76 9.04
CA ARG A 29 -0.69 -2.62 7.93
C ARG A 29 -0.30 -3.48 6.73
N LEU A 30 0.99 -3.54 6.40
CA LEU A 30 1.53 -4.43 5.38
C LEU A 30 1.24 -5.89 5.75
N GLN A 31 1.59 -6.30 6.97
CA GLN A 31 1.34 -7.64 7.47
C GLN A 31 -0.14 -8.02 7.38
N TRP A 32 -1.04 -7.10 7.74
CA TRP A 32 -2.49 -7.30 7.63
C TRP A 32 -2.94 -7.51 6.18
N LEU A 33 -2.44 -6.72 5.22
CA LEU A 33 -2.77 -6.86 3.80
C LEU A 33 -2.24 -8.17 3.19
N LEU A 34 -1.13 -8.70 3.73
CA LEU A 34 -0.55 -9.96 3.30
C LEU A 34 -1.21 -11.18 3.96
N SER A 35 -1.94 -10.98 5.05
CA SER A 35 -2.62 -12.06 5.76
C SER A 35 -3.96 -12.30 5.08
N GLU A 36 -4.07 -13.39 4.31
CA GLU A 36 -5.31 -13.77 3.60
C GLU A 36 -6.52 -13.92 4.54
N LEU A 37 -6.30 -14.03 5.86
CA LEU A 37 -7.32 -14.15 6.89
C LEU A 37 -6.82 -13.54 8.22
N ASP A 38 -7.12 -12.27 8.48
CA ASP A 38 -7.20 -11.78 9.86
C ASP A 38 -8.69 -11.81 10.29
N PRO A 39 -9.10 -12.58 11.33
CA PRO A 39 -10.50 -12.76 11.73
C PRO A 39 -11.26 -11.48 12.11
N CYS A 40 -10.57 -10.34 12.23
CA CYS A 40 -11.10 -9.07 12.71
C CYS A 40 -11.51 -8.07 11.62
N GLY A 41 -11.30 -8.38 10.33
CA GLY A 41 -11.88 -7.58 9.25
C GLY A 41 -13.38 -7.87 9.08
N PRO A 42 -14.23 -6.89 8.73
CA PRO A 42 -15.59 -7.19 8.31
C PRO A 42 -15.51 -8.18 7.14
N LYS A 43 -16.03 -9.39 7.36
CA LYS A 43 -16.25 -10.36 6.29
C LYS A 43 -17.26 -9.73 5.35
N VAL A 44 -16.78 -9.05 4.31
CA VAL A 44 -17.64 -8.62 3.21
C VAL A 44 -17.99 -9.89 2.44
N GLY A 45 -19.03 -10.57 2.91
CA GLY A 45 -19.65 -11.70 2.25
C GLY A 45 -20.37 -11.21 1.00
N GLY A 46 -19.61 -10.79 -0.01
CA GLY A 46 -20.12 -10.66 -1.36
C GLY A 46 -20.29 -12.07 -1.93
N LYS A 47 -21.49 -12.39 -2.41
CA LYS A 47 -21.68 -13.57 -3.26
C LYS A 47 -20.74 -13.43 -4.46
N LEU A 48 -19.80 -14.36 -4.60
CA LEU A 48 -19.07 -14.58 -5.85
C LEU A 48 -20.14 -14.87 -6.91
N THR A 49 -20.37 -13.89 -7.78
CA THR A 49 -21.26 -14.08 -8.93
C THR A 49 -20.44 -14.75 -10.03
N PRO A 50 -21.01 -15.71 -10.78
CA PRO A 50 -20.31 -16.33 -11.90
C PRO A 50 -19.79 -15.28 -12.89
N LEU A 51 -18.59 -15.52 -13.43
CA LEU A 51 -17.85 -14.64 -14.35
C LEU A 51 -18.68 -14.23 -15.59
N ASN A 52 -19.73 -14.98 -15.91
CA ASN A 52 -20.74 -14.76 -16.95
C ASN A 52 -21.53 -13.46 -16.81
N GLN A 53 -21.32 -12.70 -15.73
CA GLN A 53 -22.00 -11.44 -15.46
C GLN A 53 -21.05 -10.28 -15.16
N PHE A 54 -19.73 -10.44 -15.26
CA PHE A 54 -18.76 -9.36 -14.95
C PHE A 54 -19.13 -8.06 -15.66
N ARG A 55 -19.29 -8.12 -16.98
CA ARG A 55 -19.69 -6.99 -17.82
C ARG A 55 -21.01 -6.37 -17.35
N LEU A 56 -22.04 -7.19 -17.15
CA LEU A 56 -23.38 -6.72 -16.78
C LEU A 56 -23.39 -6.05 -15.40
N ILE A 57 -22.69 -6.63 -14.43
CA ILE A 57 -22.62 -6.14 -13.05
C ILE A 57 -21.86 -4.82 -13.02
N THR A 58 -20.71 -4.73 -13.70
CA THR A 58 -19.94 -3.48 -13.75
C THR A 58 -20.73 -2.37 -14.44
N CYS A 59 -21.32 -2.60 -15.61
CA CYS A 59 -22.12 -1.59 -16.30
C CYS A 59 -23.33 -1.15 -15.46
N ARG A 60 -23.99 -2.10 -14.77
CA ARG A 60 -25.11 -1.79 -13.88
C ARG A 60 -24.67 -0.96 -12.67
N ALA A 61 -23.55 -1.30 -12.05
CA ALA A 61 -23.01 -0.56 -10.92
C ALA A 61 -22.59 0.87 -11.30
N LEU A 62 -22.03 1.05 -12.51
CA LEU A 62 -21.71 2.39 -13.05
C LEU A 62 -22.94 3.23 -13.38
N SER A 63 -24.10 2.60 -13.58
CA SER A 63 -25.37 3.29 -13.83
C SER A 63 -26.10 3.70 -12.54
N LEU A 64 -25.58 3.34 -11.37
CA LEU A 64 -26.16 3.74 -10.08
C LEU A 64 -25.76 5.18 -9.74
N GLU A 65 -26.73 5.95 -9.25
CA GLU A 65 -26.47 7.29 -8.73
C GLU A 65 -25.77 7.22 -7.36
N ASN A 66 -24.96 8.23 -7.04
CA ASN A 66 -24.25 8.37 -5.76
C ASN A 66 -23.25 7.25 -5.43
N VAL A 67 -22.65 6.62 -6.45
CA VAL A 67 -21.53 5.68 -6.25
C VAL A 67 -20.20 6.41 -6.34
N GLU A 68 -19.42 6.37 -5.25
CA GLU A 68 -18.06 6.94 -5.22
C GLU A 68 -17.00 5.96 -5.76
N ALA A 69 -17.19 4.67 -5.48
CA ALA A 69 -16.26 3.62 -5.84
C ALA A 69 -16.95 2.26 -5.98
N LEU A 70 -16.40 1.41 -6.85
CA LEU A 70 -16.77 0.02 -7.04
C LEU A 70 -15.59 -0.88 -6.64
N TYR A 71 -15.83 -1.83 -5.75
CA TYR A 71 -14.85 -2.86 -5.38
C TYR A 71 -15.21 -4.18 -6.05
N ILE A 72 -14.32 -4.68 -6.90
CA ILE A 72 -14.49 -5.95 -7.62
C ILE A 72 -13.53 -6.97 -7.02
N LEU A 73 -14.07 -8.06 -6.48
CA LEU A 73 -13.32 -9.22 -6.00
C LEU A 73 -13.57 -10.39 -6.95
N THR A 74 -12.51 -10.97 -7.50
CA THR A 74 -12.62 -12.13 -8.39
C THR A 74 -11.41 -13.05 -8.30
N ASP A 75 -11.65 -14.34 -8.50
CA ASP A 75 -10.66 -15.42 -8.56
C ASP A 75 -10.33 -15.85 -10.00
N GLY A 76 -10.90 -15.18 -11.01
CA GLY A 76 -10.83 -15.66 -12.39
C GLY A 76 -10.90 -14.60 -13.49
N LYS A 77 -10.72 -15.08 -14.72
CA LYS A 77 -10.72 -14.29 -15.96
C LYS A 77 -12.15 -13.99 -16.42
N PRO A 78 -12.47 -12.78 -16.91
CA PRO A 78 -13.81 -12.50 -17.43
C PRO A 78 -14.18 -13.40 -18.62
N ASP A 79 -15.47 -13.71 -18.74
CA ASP A 79 -16.04 -14.55 -19.82
C ASP A 79 -15.99 -13.91 -21.21
N THR A 80 -15.81 -12.59 -21.26
CA THR A 80 -15.72 -11.81 -22.50
C THR A 80 -14.30 -11.31 -22.69
N SER A 81 -13.93 -10.96 -23.93
CA SER A 81 -12.65 -10.32 -24.24
C SER A 81 -12.35 -9.14 -23.31
N CYS A 82 -11.24 -9.22 -22.58
CA CYS A 82 -10.76 -8.19 -21.66
C CYS A 82 -10.73 -6.79 -22.32
N ASN A 83 -10.28 -6.71 -23.57
CA ASN A 83 -10.19 -5.45 -24.30
C ASN A 83 -11.56 -4.82 -24.60
N LEU A 84 -12.58 -5.64 -24.85
CA LEU A 84 -13.94 -5.13 -25.08
C LEU A 84 -14.50 -4.51 -23.80
N ILE A 85 -14.30 -5.18 -22.67
CA ILE A 85 -14.75 -4.68 -21.37
C ILE A 85 -14.05 -3.37 -21.00
N LEU A 86 -12.72 -3.27 -21.18
CA LEU A 86 -11.98 -2.04 -20.89
C LEU A 86 -12.50 -0.85 -21.72
N ARG A 87 -12.73 -1.04 -23.02
CA ARG A 87 -13.25 0.02 -23.92
C ARG A 87 -14.68 0.43 -23.57
N GLU A 88 -15.53 -0.51 -23.20
CA GLU A 88 -16.90 -0.22 -22.81
C GLU A 88 -16.96 0.57 -21.50
N ILE A 89 -16.17 0.16 -20.51
CA ILE A 89 -16.08 0.87 -19.23
C ILE A 89 -15.53 2.27 -19.44
N GLU A 90 -14.45 2.42 -20.21
CA GLU A 90 -13.89 3.73 -20.57
C GLU A 90 -14.92 4.67 -21.23
N ALA A 91 -15.82 4.13 -22.07
CA ALA A 91 -16.91 4.89 -22.67
C ALA A 91 -17.98 5.31 -21.64
N LEU A 92 -18.24 4.49 -20.63
CA LEU A 92 -19.25 4.72 -19.58
C LEU A 92 -18.76 5.66 -18.47
N THR A 93 -17.47 5.66 -18.14
CA THR A 93 -16.89 6.49 -17.06
C THR A 93 -16.65 7.97 -17.43
N LYS A 94 -17.18 8.46 -18.56
CA LYS A 94 -16.95 9.85 -19.01
C LYS A 94 -17.58 10.92 -18.10
N SER A 95 -18.60 10.59 -17.29
CA SER A 95 -19.13 11.45 -16.21
C SER A 95 -20.29 10.73 -15.46
N PRO A 96 -20.30 10.56 -14.12
CA PRO A 96 -19.24 10.80 -13.13
C PRO A 96 -18.20 9.67 -13.07
N ALA A 97 -16.97 9.99 -12.66
CA ALA A 97 -15.84 9.07 -12.61
C ALA A 97 -15.90 8.16 -11.37
N VAL A 98 -16.67 7.08 -11.46
CA VAL A 98 -16.65 6.01 -10.44
C VAL A 98 -15.30 5.30 -10.50
N SER A 99 -14.57 5.29 -9.38
CA SER A 99 -13.30 4.56 -9.27
C SER A 99 -13.55 3.05 -9.12
N ILE A 100 -12.87 2.21 -9.91
CA ILE A 100 -13.01 0.75 -9.81
C ILE A 100 -11.76 0.16 -9.16
N HIS A 101 -11.88 -0.29 -7.92
CA HIS A 101 -10.84 -1.04 -7.24
C HIS A 101 -10.99 -2.54 -7.53
N THR A 102 -9.90 -3.21 -7.85
CA THR A 102 -9.91 -4.63 -8.22
C THR A 102 -9.05 -5.45 -7.27
N ILE A 103 -9.59 -6.56 -6.80
CA ILE A 103 -8.95 -7.51 -5.91
C ILE A 103 -8.95 -8.86 -6.59
N SER A 104 -7.75 -9.36 -6.88
CA SER A 104 -7.54 -10.72 -7.37
C SER A 104 -7.35 -11.66 -6.19
N PHE A 105 -8.22 -12.66 -6.04
CA PHE A 105 -8.18 -13.62 -4.95
C PHE A 105 -7.68 -14.98 -5.46
N ASN A 106 -6.48 -15.38 -5.03
CA ASN A 106 -5.88 -16.67 -5.36
C ASN A 106 -5.83 -17.02 -6.87
N CYS A 107 -5.83 -16.00 -7.75
CA CYS A 107 -5.77 -16.19 -9.20
C CYS A 107 -4.31 -16.17 -9.68
N THR A 108 -3.87 -17.25 -10.34
CA THR A 108 -2.52 -17.36 -10.94
C THR A 108 -2.49 -16.96 -12.41
N ASP A 109 -3.64 -16.72 -13.05
CA ASP A 109 -3.72 -16.31 -14.45
C ASP A 109 -3.20 -14.87 -14.62
N ARG A 110 -2.04 -14.73 -15.26
CA ARG A 110 -1.42 -13.43 -15.56
C ARG A 110 -2.33 -12.54 -16.43
N VAL A 111 -3.06 -13.11 -17.37
CA VAL A 111 -3.95 -12.34 -18.27
C VAL A 111 -5.13 -11.76 -17.50
N ALA A 112 -5.69 -12.53 -16.55
CA ALA A 112 -6.75 -12.04 -15.67
C ALA A 112 -6.24 -10.92 -14.74
N ASN A 113 -5.07 -11.13 -14.11
CA ASN A 113 -4.45 -10.14 -13.24
C ASN A 113 -4.09 -8.84 -13.97
N ASP A 114 -3.51 -8.93 -15.17
CA ASP A 114 -3.19 -7.76 -16.01
C ASP A 114 -4.45 -7.00 -16.43
N PHE A 115 -5.54 -7.70 -16.71
CA PHE A 115 -6.83 -7.08 -17.00
C PHE A 115 -7.34 -6.29 -15.79
N LEU A 116 -7.37 -6.88 -14.60
CA LEU A 116 -7.82 -6.23 -13.38
C LEU A 116 -6.98 -5.00 -13.04
N LYS A 117 -5.66 -5.09 -13.24
CA LYS A 117 -4.73 -3.98 -13.05
C LYS A 117 -4.99 -2.84 -14.02
N LYS A 118 -5.20 -3.14 -15.31
CA LYS A 118 -5.56 -2.14 -16.33
C LYS A 118 -6.90 -1.49 -16.03
N LEU A 119 -7.89 -2.27 -15.62
CA LEU A 119 -9.22 -1.78 -15.28
C LEU A 119 -9.18 -0.79 -14.11
N ALA A 120 -8.47 -1.15 -13.04
CA ALA A 120 -8.30 -0.25 -11.90
C ALA A 120 -7.58 1.03 -12.31
N PHE A 121 -6.48 0.90 -13.05
CA PHE A 121 -5.71 2.05 -13.52
C PHE A 121 -6.54 3.02 -14.38
N GLN A 122 -7.30 2.51 -15.36
CA GLN A 122 -8.10 3.34 -16.28
C GLN A 122 -9.23 4.10 -15.58
N THR A 123 -9.73 3.57 -14.47
CA THR A 123 -10.82 4.20 -13.71
C THR A 123 -10.32 5.01 -12.51
N GLY A 124 -9.01 5.14 -12.32
CA GLY A 124 -8.43 5.81 -11.15
C GLY A 124 -8.58 5.03 -9.84
N GLY A 125 -8.90 3.73 -9.92
CA GLY A 125 -8.94 2.82 -8.78
C GLY A 125 -7.57 2.22 -8.44
N ARG A 126 -7.58 1.17 -7.61
CA ARG A 126 -6.39 0.48 -7.10
C ARG A 126 -6.52 -1.03 -7.29
N TYR A 127 -5.42 -1.66 -7.64
CA TYR A 127 -5.33 -3.11 -7.75
C TYR A 127 -4.67 -3.72 -6.51
N HIS A 128 -5.24 -4.82 -6.02
CA HIS A 128 -4.63 -5.65 -4.99
C HIS A 128 -4.69 -7.12 -5.40
N ARG A 129 -3.65 -7.88 -5.02
CA ARG A 129 -3.58 -9.32 -5.25
C ARG A 129 -3.42 -10.02 -3.91
N CYS A 130 -4.44 -10.76 -3.51
CA CYS A 130 -4.40 -11.65 -2.37
C CYS A 130 -3.77 -12.97 -2.83
N HIS A 131 -2.46 -13.07 -2.68
CA HIS A 131 -1.69 -14.28 -2.87
C HIS A 131 -0.72 -14.37 -1.70
N GLY A 132 -0.68 -15.51 -1.02
CA GLY A 132 0.18 -15.75 0.14
C GLY A 132 1.65 -15.39 -0.13
N ASP A 133 2.04 -14.18 0.26
CA ASP A 133 3.39 -13.68 0.12
C ASP A 133 4.17 -14.00 1.39
N ALA A 134 4.61 -15.27 1.48
CA ALA A 134 5.33 -15.78 2.64
C ALA A 134 6.62 -14.98 2.90
N ASP A 135 7.29 -14.52 1.86
CA ASP A 135 8.49 -13.71 1.95
C ASP A 135 8.18 -12.32 2.52
N GLY A 136 7.11 -11.68 2.06
CA GLY A 136 6.64 -10.40 2.61
C GLY A 136 6.20 -10.51 4.07
N GLN A 137 5.53 -11.60 4.45
CA GLN A 137 5.15 -11.89 5.84
C GLN A 137 6.37 -12.08 6.74
N LEU A 138 7.37 -12.81 6.25
CA LEU A 138 8.63 -13.04 6.97
C LEU A 138 9.37 -11.72 7.19
N ALA A 139 9.51 -10.90 6.16
CA ALA A 139 10.14 -9.58 6.26
C ALA A 139 9.41 -8.66 7.24
N ALA A 140 8.08 -8.62 7.19
CA ALA A 140 7.27 -7.83 8.13
C ALA A 140 7.45 -8.32 9.59
N HIS A 141 7.46 -9.64 9.81
CA HIS A 141 7.68 -10.22 11.12
C HIS A 141 9.08 -9.92 11.68
N GLN A 142 10.11 -10.02 10.85
CA GLN A 142 11.48 -9.69 11.23
C GLN A 142 11.61 -8.23 11.68
N LEU A 143 11.02 -7.27 10.94
CA LEU A 143 11.01 -5.86 11.34
C LEU A 143 10.33 -5.62 12.69
N LEU A 144 9.19 -6.26 12.94
CA LEU A 144 8.45 -6.09 14.19
C LEU A 144 9.14 -6.75 15.38
N SER A 145 9.91 -7.83 15.17
CA SER A 145 10.55 -8.61 16.24
C SER A 145 11.98 -8.14 16.57
N GLN A 146 12.78 -7.77 15.57
CA GLN A 146 14.19 -7.38 15.76
C GLN A 146 14.36 -5.89 16.07
N GLY A 147 13.31 -5.10 15.82
CA GLY A 147 13.33 -3.64 15.92
C GLY A 147 14.01 -2.99 14.72
N PHE A 148 13.72 -1.70 14.49
CA PHE A 148 14.19 -0.95 13.32
C PHE A 148 15.65 -0.48 13.48
N LYS A 149 16.56 -1.44 13.50
CA LYS A 149 18.00 -1.20 13.71
C LYS A 149 18.76 -1.13 12.40
N ASP A 150 18.37 -1.94 11.42
CA ASP A 150 18.98 -2.00 10.10
C ASP A 150 18.09 -1.23 9.10
N GLU A 151 18.71 -0.43 8.24
CA GLU A 151 18.06 0.35 7.19
C GLU A 151 17.86 -0.43 5.89
N GLU A 152 18.66 -1.48 5.68
CA GLU A 152 18.65 -2.30 4.47
C GLU A 152 18.00 -3.68 4.72
N ASP A 153 18.04 -4.22 5.95
CA ASP A 153 17.49 -5.54 6.29
C ASP A 153 16.22 -5.51 7.18
N PRO A 154 15.16 -6.26 6.87
CA PRO A 154 14.93 -7.08 5.67
C PRO A 154 14.52 -6.28 4.43
N VAL A 155 14.81 -6.85 3.27
CA VAL A 155 14.35 -6.38 1.96
C VAL A 155 13.00 -7.01 1.65
N PHE A 156 12.00 -6.19 1.35
CA PHE A 156 10.69 -6.68 0.95
C PHE A 156 10.69 -7.21 -0.50
N PRO A 157 9.88 -8.24 -0.80
CA PRO A 157 9.70 -8.70 -2.17
C PRO A 157 8.97 -7.65 -3.02
N LEU A 158 9.02 -7.85 -4.34
CA LEU A 158 8.25 -7.02 -5.27
C LEU A 158 6.77 -7.40 -5.20
N PHE A 159 5.97 -6.51 -4.61
CA PHE A 159 4.52 -6.69 -4.57
C PHE A 159 3.86 -6.28 -5.89
N GLU A 160 2.82 -7.02 -6.30
CA GLU A 160 2.03 -6.65 -7.48
C GLU A 160 0.93 -5.62 -7.19
N GLY A 161 0.37 -5.65 -5.97
CA GLY A 161 -0.69 -4.75 -5.53
C GLY A 161 -0.21 -3.32 -5.27
N ASP A 162 -1.02 -2.33 -5.62
CA ASP A 162 -0.65 -0.91 -5.55
C ASP A 162 -0.48 -0.44 -4.10
N ASP A 163 -1.33 -0.93 -3.19
CA ASP A 163 -1.28 -0.59 -1.77
C ASP A 163 -0.01 -1.12 -1.08
N LEU A 164 0.39 -2.33 -1.44
CA LEU A 164 1.58 -2.96 -0.88
C LEU A 164 2.85 -2.23 -1.36
N LYS A 165 2.94 -1.88 -2.64
CA LYS A 165 4.06 -1.07 -3.17
C LYS A 165 4.18 0.26 -2.45
N LYS A 166 3.07 0.99 -2.32
CA LYS A 166 3.07 2.29 -1.65
C LYS A 166 3.48 2.15 -0.18
N LEU A 167 3.01 1.12 0.51
CA LEU A 167 3.41 0.88 1.90
C LEU A 167 4.89 0.58 2.04
N VAL A 168 5.47 -0.25 1.16
CA VAL A 168 6.92 -0.52 1.16
C VAL A 168 7.72 0.76 0.92
N GLU A 169 7.32 1.59 -0.05
CA GLU A 169 7.99 2.86 -0.32
C GLU A 169 7.98 3.79 0.91
N GLU A 170 6.86 3.86 1.63
CA GLU A 170 6.76 4.66 2.86
C GLU A 170 7.55 4.05 4.01
N ILE A 171 7.62 2.71 4.12
CA ILE A 171 8.47 2.02 5.08
C ILE A 171 9.95 2.34 4.81
N ASP A 172 10.41 2.27 3.57
CA ASP A 172 11.79 2.56 3.19
C ASP A 172 12.18 4.01 3.49
N LYS A 173 11.28 4.97 3.20
CA LYS A 173 11.49 6.38 3.57
C LYS A 173 11.58 6.56 5.08
N ALA A 174 10.68 5.93 5.83
CA ALA A 174 10.66 6.04 7.29
C ALA A 174 11.92 5.40 7.92
N ARG A 175 12.45 4.30 7.38
CA ARG A 175 13.73 3.70 7.80
C ARG A 175 14.89 4.67 7.58
N LYS A 176 14.99 5.26 6.39
CA LYS A 176 15.99 6.31 6.06
C LYS A 176 15.98 7.46 7.05
N TYR A 177 14.79 8.02 7.31
CA TYR A 177 14.64 9.14 8.26
C TYR A 177 14.97 8.73 9.70
N LEU A 178 14.60 7.52 10.10
CA LEU A 178 14.94 7.00 11.42
C LEU A 178 16.46 6.83 11.60
N THR A 179 17.16 6.28 10.62
CA THR A 179 18.63 6.17 10.65
C THR A 179 19.27 7.55 10.74
N GLN A 180 18.83 8.49 9.90
CA GLN A 180 19.35 9.85 9.89
C GLN A 180 19.16 10.53 11.25
N ALA A 181 17.98 10.40 11.88
CA ALA A 181 17.72 10.95 13.21
C ALA A 181 18.61 10.31 14.30
N LYS A 182 18.82 8.99 14.24
CA LYS A 182 19.73 8.27 15.15
C LYS A 182 21.18 8.73 15.00
N ILE A 183 21.63 9.02 13.77
CA ILE A 183 22.98 9.58 13.52
C ILE A 183 23.10 10.99 14.11
N PHE A 184 22.12 11.87 13.86
CA PHE A 184 22.13 13.23 14.41
C PHE A 184 22.10 13.24 15.93
N ARG A 185 21.32 12.35 16.55
CA ARG A 185 21.33 12.17 18.00
C ARG A 185 22.73 11.88 18.54
N LYS A 186 23.40 10.86 18.01
CA LYS A 186 24.76 10.50 18.43
C LYS A 186 25.76 11.64 18.22
N ALA A 187 25.63 12.37 17.12
CA ALA A 187 26.52 13.51 16.84
C ALA A 187 26.37 14.65 17.88
N LEU A 188 25.15 14.92 18.36
CA LEU A 188 24.90 15.92 19.41
C LEU A 188 25.40 15.48 20.79
N GLU A 189 25.45 14.18 21.07
CA GLU A 189 26.04 13.64 22.31
C GLU A 189 27.57 13.84 22.34
N ILE A 190 28.23 13.68 21.18
CA ILE A 190 29.69 13.85 21.04
C ILE A 190 30.08 15.33 21.03
N HIS A 191 29.20 16.21 20.54
CA HIS A 191 29.42 17.65 20.47
C HIS A 191 28.28 18.45 21.12
N PRO A 192 28.28 18.61 22.46
CA PRO A 192 27.22 19.29 23.19
C PRO A 192 27.18 20.83 23.01
N GLN A 193 28.02 21.39 22.11
CA GLN A 193 28.06 22.81 21.79
C GLN A 193 27.34 23.04 20.44
N PRO A 194 26.63 24.17 20.26
CA PRO A 194 25.96 24.45 18.99
C PRO A 194 26.98 24.46 17.86
N ILE A 195 26.73 23.65 16.82
CA ILE A 195 27.46 23.68 15.55
C ILE A 195 27.11 25.02 14.87
N CYS A 196 27.76 26.10 15.32
CA CYS A 196 27.86 27.42 14.71
C CYS A 196 28.77 28.29 15.60
N LYS A 197 30.09 28.08 15.54
CA LYS A 197 31.02 29.21 15.72
C LYS A 197 31.56 29.56 14.34
N GLY A 198 30.81 30.43 13.66
CA GLY A 198 31.29 31.08 12.45
C GLY A 198 32.42 32.04 12.80
N VAL A 199 33.44 32.03 11.94
CA VAL A 199 34.47 33.06 11.79
C VAL A 199 33.81 34.37 11.33
#